data_AF-A0A7Y4ZE78-F1
#
_entry.id   AF-A0A7Y4ZE78-F1
#
_cell.length_a   1.000
_cell.length_b   1.000
_cell.length_c   1.000
_cell.angle_alpha   90.00
_cell.angle_beta   90.00
_cell.angle_gamma   90.00
#
_symmetry.space_group_name_H-M   'P 1'
#
loop_
_entity.id
_entity.type
_entity.pdbx_description
1 polymer ?
#
loop_
_entity_poly.entity_id
_entity_poly.type
_entity_poly.pdbx_seq_one_letter_code
_entity_poly.pdbx_strand_id
1 'polypeptide(L)'
;FYIISGYVVVIIQTLFAPKMIIGLAYDSGGVTTSTVTVPLVTALGLGLAQAVPGRNPLIDGFGLIAFASLFPIITVLGYAQIAHWLGKRNLSSKP
;
A
#
# COMPACT_ATOMS: atom_id res chain seq x y z
N PHE A 1 2.40 -7.58 13.48
CA PHE A 1 1.55 -6.44 13.87
C PHE A 1 1.46 -5.37 12.79
N TYR A 2 2.56 -4.81 12.32
CA TYR A 2 2.55 -3.71 11.33
C TYR A 2 1.84 -4.01 9.99
N ILE A 3 1.99 -5.24 9.47
CA ILE A 3 1.30 -5.67 8.24
C ILE A 3 -0.22 -5.68 8.46
N ILE A 4 -0.66 -6.18 9.62
CA ILE A 4 -2.07 -6.23 9.99
C ILE A 4 -2.65 -4.82 10.07
N SER A 5 -1.94 -3.87 10.70
CA SER A 5 -2.39 -2.48 10.72
C SER A 5 -2.49 -1.88 9.32
N GLY A 6 -1.57 -2.20 8.41
CA GLY A 6 -1.64 -1.76 7.02
C GLY A 6 -2.89 -2.29 6.29
N TYR A 7 -3.21 -3.57 6.48
CA TYR A 7 -4.44 -4.15 5.93
C TYR A 7 -5.71 -3.53 6.54
N VAL A 8 -5.73 -3.25 7.83
CA VAL A 8 -6.85 -2.54 8.47
C VAL A 8 -7.06 -1.17 7.83
N VAL A 9 -5.99 -0.41 7.58
CA VAL A 9 -6.06 0.88 6.87
C VAL A 9 -6.65 0.71 5.47
N VAL A 10 -6.16 -0.28 4.70
CA VAL A 10 -6.66 -0.56 3.35
C VAL A 10 -8.15 -0.92 3.36
N ILE A 11 -8.59 -1.75 4.29
CA ILE A 11 -10.00 -2.14 4.43
C ILE A 11 -10.85 -0.91 4.73
N ILE A 12 -10.47 -0.10 5.71
CA ILE A 12 -11.16 1.14 6.05
C ILE A 12 -11.23 2.06 4.83
N GLN A 13 -10.12 2.28 4.13
CA GLN A 13 -10.11 3.13 2.95
C GLN A 13 -10.97 2.59 1.81
N THR A 14 -10.98 1.28 1.60
CA THR A 14 -11.79 0.64 0.54
C THR A 14 -13.27 0.89 0.77
N LEU A 15 -13.75 0.90 2.02
CA LEU A 15 -15.15 1.17 2.35
C LEU A 15 -15.58 2.61 2.00
N PHE A 16 -14.67 3.58 2.05
CA PHE A 16 -14.96 4.99 1.78
C PHE A 16 -14.53 5.46 0.37
N ALA A 17 -13.81 4.64 -0.39
CA ALA A 17 -13.28 5.02 -1.70
C ALA A 17 -14.33 4.90 -2.82
N PRO A 18 -14.26 5.76 -3.87
CA PRO A 18 -15.09 5.61 -5.06
C PRO A 18 -14.84 4.26 -5.77
N LYS A 19 -15.90 3.53 -6.10
CA LYS A 19 -15.83 2.17 -6.69
C LYS A 19 -14.94 2.07 -7.93
N MET A 20 -14.88 3.13 -8.74
CA MET A 20 -14.08 3.18 -9.96
C MET A 20 -12.57 3.10 -9.71
N ILE A 21 -12.09 3.59 -8.56
CA ILE A 21 -10.64 3.63 -8.25
C ILE A 21 -10.19 2.38 -7.49
N ILE A 22 -11.10 1.64 -6.85
CA ILE A 22 -10.73 0.45 -6.06
C ILE A 22 -9.92 -0.54 -6.89
N GLY A 23 -10.39 -0.89 -8.11
CA GLY A 23 -9.65 -1.79 -8.99
C GLY A 23 -8.23 -1.30 -9.32
N LEU A 24 -8.10 -0.01 -9.66
CA LEU A 24 -6.80 0.62 -9.96
C LEU A 24 -5.86 0.60 -8.74
N ALA A 25 -6.39 0.83 -7.54
CA ALA A 25 -5.60 0.82 -6.32
C ALA A 25 -5.02 -0.57 -6.05
N TYR A 26 -5.82 -1.63 -6.13
CA TYR A 26 -5.34 -2.99 -5.90
C TYR A 26 -4.42 -3.50 -7.02
N ASP A 27 -4.62 -3.09 -8.27
CA ASP A 27 -3.70 -3.36 -9.38
C ASP A 27 -2.33 -2.70 -9.15
N SER A 28 -2.32 -1.46 -8.64
CA SER A 28 -1.08 -0.73 -8.35
C SER A 28 -0.17 -1.42 -7.32
N GLY A 29 -0.76 -2.16 -6.36
CA GLY A 29 0.01 -2.97 -5.40
C GLY A 29 0.66 -4.20 -6.05
N GLY A 30 0.07 -4.72 -7.13
CA GLY A 30 0.62 -5.83 -7.92
C GLY A 30 1.81 -5.41 -8.78
N VAL A 31 1.83 -4.18 -9.29
CA VAL A 31 2.95 -3.61 -10.08
C VAL A 31 4.25 -3.61 -9.28
N THR A 32 4.17 -3.28 -7.99
CA THR A 32 5.33 -3.24 -7.08
C THR A 32 5.82 -4.62 -6.63
N THR A 33 5.02 -5.67 -6.81
CA THR A 33 5.36 -7.06 -6.47
C THR A 33 5.36 -7.95 -7.71
N SER A 34 5.91 -7.44 -8.81
CA SER A 34 6.10 -8.23 -10.02
C SER A 34 7.21 -9.27 -9.84
N THR A 35 7.29 -10.22 -10.79
CA THR A 35 8.31 -11.28 -10.82
C THR A 35 9.74 -10.75 -10.77
N VAL A 36 9.97 -9.50 -11.18
CA VAL A 36 11.28 -8.85 -11.16
C VAL A 36 11.55 -8.14 -9.83
N THR A 37 10.55 -7.43 -9.28
CA THR A 37 10.75 -6.60 -8.08
C THR A 37 10.73 -7.41 -6.79
N VAL A 38 9.97 -8.51 -6.73
CA VAL A 38 9.88 -9.35 -5.53
C VAL A 38 11.23 -9.92 -5.11
N PRO A 39 12.02 -10.58 -6.00
CA PRO A 39 13.34 -11.09 -5.61
C PRO A 39 14.28 -9.99 -5.14
N LEU A 40 14.24 -8.81 -5.77
CA LEU A 40 15.10 -7.68 -5.42
C LEU A 40 14.78 -7.13 -4.02
N VAL A 41 13.49 -6.88 -3.74
CA VAL A 41 13.01 -6.41 -2.43
C VAL A 41 13.29 -7.47 -1.36
N THR A 42 13.12 -8.75 -1.69
CA THR A 42 13.41 -9.87 -0.78
C THR A 42 14.89 -9.93 -0.44
N ALA A 43 15.77 -9.86 -1.45
CA ALA A 43 17.22 -9.87 -1.25
C ALA A 43 17.67 -8.68 -0.38
N LEU A 44 17.11 -7.49 -0.62
CA LEU A 44 17.38 -6.30 0.17
C LEU A 44 16.89 -6.46 1.63
N GLY A 45 15.68 -6.97 1.83
CA GLY A 45 15.12 -7.21 3.16
C GLY A 45 15.88 -8.26 3.96
N LEU A 46 16.28 -9.37 3.32
CA LEU A 46 17.12 -10.40 3.96
C LEU A 46 18.51 -9.85 4.28
N GLY A 47 19.15 -9.13 3.34
CA GLY A 47 20.48 -8.56 3.55
C GLY A 47 20.51 -7.56 4.71
N LEU A 48 19.49 -6.69 4.80
CA LEU A 48 19.34 -5.76 5.92
C LEU A 48 19.12 -6.49 7.26
N ALA A 49 18.25 -7.50 7.27
CA ALA A 49 17.95 -8.24 8.48
C ALA A 49 19.14 -9.08 8.98
N GLN A 50 19.99 -9.58 8.07
CA GLN A 50 21.22 -10.30 8.44
C GLN A 50 22.29 -9.37 9.04
N ALA A 51 22.31 -8.10 8.64
CA ALA A 51 23.23 -7.11 9.17
C ALA A 51 22.87 -6.62 10.59
N VAL A 52 21.65 -6.88 11.07
CA VAL A 52 21.14 -6.40 12.36
C VAL A 52 21.01 -7.58 13.35
N PRO A 53 21.78 -7.60 14.46
CA PRO A 53 21.69 -8.66 15.46
C PRO A 53 20.27 -8.79 16.05
N GLY A 54 19.80 -10.02 16.22
CA GLY A 54 18.50 -10.32 16.82
C GLY A 54 17.28 -10.12 15.91
N ARG A 55 17.49 -9.82 14.62
CA ARG A 55 16.42 -9.78 13.62
C ARG A 55 16.16 -11.15 12.99
N ASN A 56 14.95 -11.34 12.48
CA ASN A 56 14.57 -12.57 11.80
C ASN A 56 14.46 -12.27 10.29
N PRO A 57 15.43 -12.73 9.48
CA PRO A 57 15.45 -12.42 8.04
C PRO A 57 14.22 -12.85 7.27
N LEU A 58 13.53 -13.92 7.71
CA LEU A 58 12.28 -14.35 7.08
C LEU A 58 11.17 -13.33 7.33
N ILE A 59 10.99 -12.91 8.59
CA ILE A 59 9.90 -11.98 8.95
C ILE A 59 10.16 -10.60 8.34
N ASP A 60 11.38 -10.10 8.45
CA ASP A 60 11.72 -8.76 7.96
C ASP A 60 11.80 -8.71 6.42
N GLY A 61 12.31 -9.78 5.79
CA GLY A 61 12.40 -9.93 4.34
C GLY A 61 11.05 -10.00 3.66
N PHE A 62 10.18 -10.93 4.08
CA PHE A 62 8.82 -11.03 3.54
C PHE A 62 7.94 -9.86 3.98
N GLY A 63 8.19 -9.28 5.15
CA GLY A 63 7.49 -8.07 5.61
C GLY A 63 7.72 -6.87 4.71
N LEU A 64 8.94 -6.71 4.16
CA LEU A 64 9.27 -5.64 3.22
C LEU A 64 8.44 -5.73 1.92
N ILE A 65 8.20 -6.95 1.43
CA ILE A 65 7.35 -7.20 0.26
C ILE A 65 5.90 -6.77 0.54
N ALA A 66 5.38 -7.10 1.72
CA ALA A 66 4.03 -6.71 2.12
C ALA A 66 3.89 -5.17 2.14
N PHE A 67 4.89 -4.45 2.65
CA PHE A 67 4.88 -2.98 2.62
C PHE A 67 4.99 -2.41 1.19
N ALA A 68 5.81 -3.02 0.34
CA ALA A 68 5.93 -2.62 -1.05
C ALA A 68 4.57 -2.71 -1.78
N SER A 69 3.74 -3.69 -1.45
CA SER A 69 2.39 -3.85 -2.02
C SER A 69 1.33 -2.94 -1.38
N LEU A 70 1.34 -2.81 -0.04
CA LEU A 70 0.32 -2.03 0.68
C LEU A 70 0.45 -0.52 0.42
N PHE A 71 1.67 -0.01 0.25
CA PHE A 71 1.89 1.42 0.12
C PHE A 71 1.24 2.06 -1.12
N PRO A 72 1.38 1.52 -2.34
CA PRO A 72 0.65 2.00 -3.52
C PRO A 72 -0.86 1.97 -3.33
N ILE A 73 -1.40 0.88 -2.75
CA ILE A 73 -2.84 0.73 -2.51
C ILE A 73 -3.35 1.85 -1.61
N ILE A 74 -2.68 2.07 -0.47
CA ILE A 74 -3.04 3.13 0.49
C ILE A 74 -2.95 4.51 -0.16
N THR A 75 -1.92 4.75 -0.97
CA THR A 75 -1.68 6.02 -1.64
C THR A 75 -2.75 6.33 -2.68
N VAL A 76 -3.10 5.36 -3.54
CA VAL A 76 -4.12 5.51 -4.58
C VAL A 76 -5.51 5.69 -3.98
N LEU A 77 -5.88 4.89 -2.97
CA LEU A 77 -7.16 5.04 -2.28
C LEU A 77 -7.24 6.39 -1.55
N GLY A 78 -6.19 6.79 -0.84
CA GLY A 78 -6.13 8.07 -0.14
C GLY A 78 -6.23 9.26 -1.09
N TYR A 79 -5.48 9.24 -2.20
CA TYR A 79 -5.57 10.25 -3.24
C TYR A 79 -7.00 10.37 -3.80
N ALA A 80 -7.64 9.24 -4.12
CA ALA A 80 -8.99 9.24 -4.66
C ALA A 80 -10.03 9.77 -3.67
N GLN A 81 -9.92 9.42 -2.39
CA GLN A 81 -10.80 9.96 -1.35
C GLN A 81 -10.66 11.47 -1.22
N ILE A 82 -9.42 11.97 -1.18
CA ILE A 82 -9.12 13.41 -1.11
C ILE A 82 -9.67 14.13 -2.34
N ALA A 83 -9.37 13.62 -3.54
CA ALA A 83 -9.82 14.20 -4.80
C ALA A 83 -11.36 14.21 -4.91
N HIS A 84 -12.03 13.12 -4.54
CA HIS A 84 -13.49 13.04 -4.54
C HIS A 84 -14.12 14.01 -3.54
N TRP A 85 -13.52 14.16 -2.35
CA TRP A 85 -13.99 15.11 -1.35
C TRP A 85 -13.81 16.57 -1.82
N LEU A 86 -12.66 16.92 -2.37
CA LEU A 86 -12.41 18.26 -2.94
C LEU A 86 -13.36 18.57 -4.10
N GLY A 87 -13.62 17.60 -4.99
CA GLY A 87 -14.57 17.73 -6.09
C GLY A 87 -16.01 18.01 -5.63
N LYS A 88 -16.48 17.35 -4.56
CA LYS A 88 -17.78 17.64 -3.95
C LYS A 88 -17.86 19.06 -3.38
N ARG A 89 -16.78 19.57 -2.77
CA ARG A 89 -16.76 20.93 -2.19
C ARG A 89 -16.90 22.01 -3.28
N ASN A 90 -16.27 21.84 -4.43
CA ASN A 90 -16.34 22.79 -5.55
C ASN A 90 -17.71 22.83 -6.24
N LEU A 91 -18.47 21.72 -6.23
CA LEU A 91 -19.84 21.69 -6.75
C LEU A 91 -20.84 22.35 -5.79
N SER A 92 -20.63 22.21 -4.49
CA SER A 92 -21.47 22.84 -3.46
C SER A 92 -21.27 24.35 -3.32
N SER A 93 -20.19 24.91 -3.89
CA SER A 93 -19.85 26.34 -3.82
C SER A 93 -20.29 27.14 -5.05
N LYS A 94 -20.93 26.51 -6.05
CA LYS A 94 -21.56 27.24 -7.16
C LYS A 94 -22.96 27.70 -6.72
N PRO A 95 -23.26 29.01 -6.82
CA PRO A 95 -24.56 29.57 -6.46
C PRO A 95 -25.69 29.11 -7.39
#